data_AF-A0A4U9VMM6-F1
#
_entry.id   AF-A0A4U9VMM6-F1
#
_cell.length_a   1.000
_cell.length_b   1.000
_cell.length_c   1.000
_cell.angle_alpha   90.00
_cell.angle_beta   90.00
_cell.angle_gamma   90.00
#
_symmetry.space_group_name_H-M   'P 1'
#
loop_
_entity.id
_entity.type
_entity.pdbx_description
1 polymer ?
#
loop_
_entity_poly.entity_id
_entity_poly.type
_entity_poly.pdbx_seq_one_letter_code
_entity_poly.pdbx_strand_id
1 'polypeptide(L)'
;MVKNLIFILFLALSVNTFGQTATDSQAEKYMRLTLSSKKDLGNNNILSIHYGFNADTVSQVIVKPVDNEEYLNPEFLKGGMKQRFKYFDFGFEGDRLVFQKEFSHVEIPSAPRLEWLGEHSKLIGHHKHRLLSISLFRDSTVFFFTTDSLLKPMFWGEPARFNGNLGLLETKISKLMEDVHVETDIDSIVVFRAIVIAGETRNQDKLQLDKLIYGEETAFSKIVRQVLSDTNNNSDRPSHSNWVAATNVSARPQTTRIKIFAWLKPNGLVKLELPSKLQNWTGD
;
A
#
# COMPACT_ATOMS: atom_id res chain seq x y z
N MET A 1 -16.78 20.60 9.84
CA MET A 1 -18.15 20.54 9.27
C MET A 1 -18.07 19.79 7.95
N VAL A 2 -18.20 18.45 7.99
CA VAL A 2 -18.00 17.58 6.82
C VAL A 2 -19.32 17.50 6.06
N LYS A 3 -19.34 18.03 4.84
CA LYS A 3 -20.44 17.80 3.90
C LYS A 3 -20.29 16.36 3.38
N ASN A 4 -21.10 15.45 3.92
CA ASN A 4 -21.29 14.12 3.34
C ASN A 4 -21.91 14.29 1.95
N LEU A 5 -21.11 14.16 0.89
CA LEU A 5 -21.61 14.05 -0.46
C LEU A 5 -22.16 12.63 -0.62
N ILE A 6 -23.47 12.45 -0.46
CA ILE A 6 -24.15 11.18 -0.72
C ILE A 6 -24.29 11.06 -2.24
N PHE A 7 -23.47 10.22 -2.86
CA PHE A 7 -23.60 9.89 -4.27
C PHE A 7 -24.63 8.76 -4.40
N ILE A 8 -25.89 9.10 -4.72
CA ILE A 8 -26.95 8.13 -4.99
C ILE A 8 -26.95 7.86 -6.51
N LEU A 9 -26.52 6.66 -6.90
CA LEU A 9 -26.55 6.23 -8.30
C LEU A 9 -27.90 5.54 -8.59
N PHE A 10 -28.84 6.26 -9.19
CA PHE A 10 -30.08 5.66 -9.72
C PHE A 10 -29.83 5.06 -11.10
N LEU A 11 -29.62 3.75 -11.17
CA LEU A 11 -29.62 2.99 -12.43
C LEU A 11 -31.03 2.45 -12.69
N ALA A 12 -31.85 3.21 -13.42
CA ALA A 12 -33.08 2.70 -14.00
C ALA A 12 -32.73 1.94 -15.30
N LEU A 13 -32.46 0.64 -15.18
CA LEU A 13 -32.33 -0.23 -16.35
C LEU A 13 -33.73 -0.53 -16.88
N SER A 14 -34.14 0.13 -17.96
CA SER A 14 -35.29 -0.29 -18.76
C SER A 14 -34.93 -1.61 -19.45
N VAL A 15 -35.37 -2.72 -18.87
CA VAL A 15 -35.22 -4.06 -19.42
C VAL A 15 -36.13 -4.17 -20.64
N ASN A 16 -35.56 -4.15 -21.85
CA ASN A 16 -36.23 -4.66 -23.03
C ASN A 16 -35.44 -5.86 -23.57
N THR A 17 -35.98 -7.03 -23.20
CA THR A 17 -36.11 -8.28 -23.98
C THR A 17 -34.88 -9.06 -24.48
N PHE A 18 -34.72 -10.21 -23.83
CA PHE A 18 -34.52 -11.58 -24.33
C PHE A 18 -33.28 -11.96 -25.17
N GLY A 19 -32.49 -12.83 -24.53
CA GLY A 19 -31.65 -13.84 -25.16
C GLY A 19 -31.15 -14.81 -24.08
N GLN A 20 -31.98 -15.80 -23.70
CA GLN A 20 -31.50 -16.94 -22.91
C GLN A 20 -30.53 -17.76 -23.77
N THR A 21 -29.29 -17.92 -23.33
CA THR A 21 -28.57 -19.22 -23.29
C THR A 21 -27.19 -19.05 -22.66
N ALA A 22 -26.81 -20.03 -21.84
CA ALA A 22 -25.66 -20.10 -20.95
C ALA A 22 -25.76 -19.20 -19.69
N THR A 23 -26.41 -19.73 -18.65
CA THR A 23 -26.08 -19.36 -17.27
C THR A 23 -24.64 -19.77 -16.98
N ASP A 24 -23.71 -18.90 -17.36
CA ASP A 24 -22.34 -19.01 -16.93
C ASP A 24 -22.34 -18.79 -15.41
N SER A 25 -22.05 -19.83 -14.62
CA SER A 25 -22.10 -19.77 -13.15
C SER A 25 -21.17 -18.69 -12.56
N GLN A 26 -20.24 -18.18 -13.38
CA GLN A 26 -19.39 -17.04 -13.06
C GLN A 26 -20.11 -15.68 -13.11
N ALA A 27 -21.17 -15.53 -13.92
CA ALA A 27 -21.93 -14.29 -14.07
C ALA A 27 -22.73 -13.93 -12.81
N GLU A 28 -23.12 -14.92 -12.01
CA GLU A 28 -23.73 -14.65 -10.70
C GLU A 28 -22.71 -14.21 -9.65
N LYS A 29 -21.46 -14.65 -9.79
CA LYS A 29 -20.41 -14.51 -8.79
C LYS A 29 -19.74 -13.14 -8.82
N TYR A 30 -19.63 -12.53 -10.00
CA TYR A 30 -18.97 -11.26 -10.20
C TYR A 30 -19.86 -10.28 -10.94
N MET A 31 -19.87 -9.03 -10.48
CA MET A 31 -20.52 -7.93 -11.17
C MET A 31 -19.49 -6.84 -11.49
N ARG A 32 -19.48 -6.38 -12.74
CA ARG A 32 -18.66 -5.26 -13.19
C ARG A 32 -19.56 -4.12 -13.66
N LEU A 33 -19.42 -2.95 -13.06
CA LEU A 33 -20.09 -1.73 -13.50
C LEU A 33 -19.04 -0.77 -14.06
N THR A 34 -19.25 -0.27 -15.28
CA THR A 34 -18.38 0.73 -15.90
C THR A 34 -19.16 2.01 -16.10
N LEU A 35 -18.69 3.10 -15.51
CA LEU A 35 -19.26 4.43 -15.67
C LEU A 35 -18.30 5.27 -16.51
N SER A 36 -18.79 5.82 -17.61
CA SER A 36 -18.03 6.80 -18.39
C SER A 36 -17.84 8.07 -17.57
N SER A 37 -16.60 8.42 -17.27
CA SER A 37 -16.26 9.59 -16.47
C SER A 37 -14.87 10.07 -16.85
N LYS A 38 -14.72 11.34 -17.23
CA LYS A 38 -13.39 11.91 -17.40
C LYS A 38 -12.72 12.07 -16.04
N LYS A 39 -11.56 11.46 -15.86
CA LYS A 39 -10.74 11.55 -14.64
C LYS A 39 -9.37 12.11 -15.01
N ASP A 40 -8.93 13.09 -14.23
CA ASP A 40 -7.54 13.52 -14.25
C ASP A 40 -6.75 12.61 -13.29
N LEU A 41 -5.81 11.86 -13.85
CA LEU A 41 -4.87 11.03 -13.06
C LEU A 41 -3.58 11.81 -12.74
N GLY A 42 -3.50 13.08 -13.17
CA GLY A 42 -2.42 14.07 -13.02
C GLY A 42 -1.05 13.67 -13.54
N ASN A 43 -0.93 12.53 -14.22
CA ASN A 43 0.28 12.16 -14.95
C ASN A 43 -0.09 11.38 -16.21
N ASN A 44 0.42 11.85 -17.36
CA ASN A 44 0.15 11.25 -18.66
C ASN A 44 0.79 9.87 -18.86
N ASN A 45 1.66 9.43 -17.96
CA ASN A 45 2.26 8.12 -17.97
C ASN A 45 1.49 7.11 -17.10
N ILE A 46 0.39 7.50 -16.47
CA ILE A 46 -0.49 6.59 -15.73
C ILE A 46 -1.62 6.12 -16.66
N LEU A 47 -1.78 4.80 -16.74
CA LEU A 47 -2.87 4.13 -17.42
C LEU A 47 -4.10 4.04 -16.50
N SER A 48 -3.88 3.57 -15.27
CA SER A 48 -4.96 3.35 -14.32
C SER A 48 -4.49 3.33 -12.87
N ILE A 49 -5.41 3.63 -11.95
CA ILE A 49 -5.22 3.49 -10.51
C ILE A 49 -6.30 2.55 -9.98
N HIS A 50 -5.89 1.46 -9.33
CA HIS A 50 -6.78 0.43 -8.81
C HIS A 50 -6.78 0.45 -7.28
N TYR A 51 -7.94 0.71 -6.69
CA TYR A 51 -8.19 0.67 -5.26
C TYR A 51 -8.80 -0.68 -4.90
N GLY A 52 -8.09 -1.50 -4.12
CA GLY A 52 -8.64 -2.73 -3.54
C GLY A 52 -9.30 -2.43 -2.20
N PHE A 53 -10.41 -3.07 -1.92
CA PHE A 53 -11.19 -2.88 -0.70
C PHE A 53 -11.19 -4.13 0.18
N ASN A 54 -11.14 -3.93 1.49
CA ASN A 54 -11.53 -4.92 2.48
C ASN A 54 -12.72 -4.37 3.25
N ALA A 55 -13.89 -4.98 3.05
CA ALA A 55 -15.17 -4.39 3.41
C ALA A 55 -15.27 -2.95 2.85
N ASP A 56 -15.47 -1.96 3.72
CA ASP A 56 -15.68 -0.55 3.32
C ASP A 56 -14.39 0.29 3.33
N THR A 57 -13.24 -0.34 3.55
CA THR A 57 -11.94 0.36 3.68
C THR A 57 -11.00 0.00 2.54
N VAL A 58 -10.31 1.02 1.98
CA VAL A 58 -9.25 0.80 0.99
C VAL A 58 -8.11 0.05 1.68
N SER A 59 -7.78 -1.13 1.17
CA SER A 59 -6.75 -2.00 1.72
C SER A 59 -5.44 -1.93 0.94
N GLN A 60 -5.51 -1.58 -0.35
CA GLN A 60 -4.34 -1.46 -1.22
C GLN A 60 -4.63 -0.53 -2.40
N VAL A 61 -3.58 0.06 -2.96
CA VAL A 61 -3.64 0.82 -4.20
C VAL A 61 -2.55 0.37 -5.17
N ILE A 62 -2.92 0.16 -6.43
CA ILE A 62 -2.01 -0.21 -7.51
C ILE A 62 -2.07 0.88 -8.57
N VAL A 63 -0.93 1.49 -8.87
CA VAL A 63 -0.79 2.48 -9.95
C VAL A 63 -0.10 1.80 -11.12
N LYS A 64 -0.84 1.65 -12.22
CA LYS A 64 -0.36 1.02 -13.44
C LYS A 64 0.05 2.10 -14.46
N PRO A 65 1.29 2.09 -14.96
CA PRO A 65 1.72 3.00 -16.01
C PRO A 65 1.16 2.57 -17.39
N VAL A 66 1.23 3.50 -18.35
CA VAL A 66 1.08 3.20 -19.78
C VAL A 66 2.23 2.27 -20.21
N ASP A 67 2.06 1.49 -21.27
CA ASP A 67 3.04 0.48 -21.75
C ASP A 67 4.44 1.02 -22.12
N ASN A 68 4.73 2.31 -21.87
CA ASN A 68 6.09 2.84 -21.80
C ASN A 68 6.66 2.69 -20.38
N GLU A 69 7.46 1.64 -20.18
CA GLU A 69 8.11 1.33 -18.90
C GLU A 69 9.26 2.29 -18.55
N GLU A 70 9.65 3.25 -19.40
CA GLU A 70 10.71 4.25 -19.10
C GLU A 70 10.41 5.09 -17.86
N TYR A 71 9.13 5.25 -17.51
CA TYR A 71 8.71 5.94 -16.30
C TYR A 71 8.93 5.09 -15.03
N LEU A 72 9.06 3.78 -15.15
CA LEU A 72 9.51 2.89 -14.08
C LEU A 72 11.04 2.84 -14.12
N ASN A 73 11.73 2.92 -12.98
CA ASN A 73 13.19 2.90 -12.98
C ASN A 73 13.71 1.60 -13.66
N PRO A 74 14.53 1.68 -14.73
CA PRO A 74 14.98 0.51 -15.49
C PRO A 74 15.80 -0.50 -14.67
N GLU A 75 16.37 -0.10 -13.52
CA GLU A 75 17.01 -1.04 -12.58
C GLU A 75 16.01 -2.02 -11.94
N PHE A 76 14.74 -1.66 -11.83
CA PHE A 76 13.69 -2.44 -11.16
C PHE A 76 13.07 -3.55 -12.05
N LEU A 77 13.24 -3.43 -13.37
CA LEU A 77 12.92 -4.48 -14.33
C LEU A 77 13.98 -5.59 -14.37
N LYS A 78 14.80 -5.77 -13.32
CA LYS A 78 15.81 -6.84 -13.23
C LYS A 78 15.60 -7.62 -11.92
N GLY A 79 15.34 -8.93 -12.00
CA GLY A 79 15.07 -9.79 -10.84
C GLY A 79 13.88 -10.75 -11.02
N GLY A 80 13.62 -11.61 -10.04
CA GLY A 80 12.54 -12.61 -10.05
C GLY A 80 11.14 -12.08 -9.65
N MET A 81 11.05 -10.82 -9.21
CA MET A 81 9.81 -10.16 -8.75
C MET A 81 9.59 -8.80 -9.42
N LYS A 82 9.90 -8.67 -10.71
CA LYS A 82 9.67 -7.43 -11.47
C LYS A 82 8.20 -7.06 -11.40
N GLN A 83 7.87 -5.91 -10.82
CA GLN A 83 6.51 -5.36 -10.89
C GLN A 83 6.48 -4.24 -11.93
N ARG A 84 5.48 -4.30 -12.80
CA ARG A 84 5.21 -3.26 -13.82
C ARG A 84 4.21 -2.22 -13.30
N PHE A 85 4.12 -2.06 -11.99
CA PHE A 85 3.17 -1.18 -11.31
C PHE A 85 3.75 -0.74 -9.96
N LYS A 86 3.30 0.40 -9.46
CA LYS A 86 3.53 0.79 -8.06
C LYS A 86 2.45 0.19 -7.18
N TYR A 87 2.83 -0.38 -6.04
CA TYR A 87 1.91 -0.92 -5.05
C TYR A 87 2.03 -0.13 -3.73
N PHE A 88 0.89 0.13 -3.10
CA PHE A 88 0.77 0.76 -1.80
C PHE A 88 -0.15 -0.09 -0.92
N ASP A 89 0.36 -0.56 0.22
CA ASP A 89 -0.41 -1.19 1.28
C ASP A 89 -1.08 -0.13 2.15
N PHE A 90 -2.38 0.08 1.97
CA PHE A 90 -3.11 1.05 2.76
C PHE A 90 -3.34 0.59 4.22
N GLY A 91 -2.89 -0.61 4.60
CA GLY A 91 -2.74 -0.99 6.00
C GLY A 91 -1.52 -0.36 6.70
N PHE A 92 -0.50 0.07 5.94
CA PHE A 92 0.75 0.64 6.44
C PHE A 92 0.75 2.17 6.30
N GLU A 93 0.99 2.90 7.39
CA GLU A 93 0.90 4.38 7.39
C GLU A 93 1.91 5.02 6.41
N GLY A 94 3.13 4.49 6.36
CA GLY A 94 4.15 5.01 5.45
C GLY A 94 3.73 4.98 3.98
N ASP A 95 2.93 3.98 3.57
CA ASP A 95 2.41 3.91 2.20
C ASP A 95 1.30 4.90 1.94
N ARG A 96 0.39 5.10 2.90
CA ARG A 96 -0.69 6.08 2.77
C ARG A 96 -0.13 7.48 2.56
N LEU A 97 0.87 7.86 3.36
CA LEU A 97 1.52 9.17 3.28
C LEU A 97 2.29 9.37 1.98
N VAL A 98 3.07 8.36 1.56
CA VAL A 98 3.80 8.44 0.28
C VAL A 98 2.83 8.51 -0.89
N PHE A 99 1.75 7.71 -0.89
CA PHE A 99 0.73 7.78 -1.93
C PHE A 99 0.06 9.17 -1.98
N GLN A 100 -0.37 9.70 -0.84
CA GLN A 100 -1.00 11.02 -0.77
C GLN A 100 -0.06 12.15 -1.23
N LYS A 101 1.25 12.02 -1.00
CA LYS A 101 2.26 12.97 -1.49
C LYS A 101 2.46 12.87 -3.00
N GLU A 102 2.62 11.65 -3.53
CA GLU A 102 2.89 11.42 -4.95
C GLU A 102 1.67 11.64 -5.86
N PHE A 103 0.47 11.38 -5.33
CA PHE A 103 -0.81 11.44 -6.04
C PHE A 103 -1.80 12.38 -5.35
N SER A 104 -1.33 13.53 -4.90
CA SER A 104 -2.10 14.51 -4.11
C SER A 104 -3.34 15.06 -4.83
N HIS A 105 -3.35 15.03 -6.16
CA HIS A 105 -4.47 15.41 -7.02
C HIS A 105 -5.49 14.28 -7.25
N VAL A 106 -5.19 13.04 -6.83
CA VAL A 106 -6.09 11.89 -7.02
C VAL A 106 -6.93 11.68 -5.76
N GLU A 107 -8.23 11.90 -5.88
CA GLU A 107 -9.17 11.62 -4.80
C GLU A 107 -9.29 10.09 -4.57
N ILE A 108 -9.11 9.66 -3.32
CA ILE A 108 -9.33 8.27 -2.93
C ILE A 108 -10.85 8.02 -2.89
N PRO A 109 -11.39 7.09 -3.71
CA PRO A 109 -12.82 6.87 -3.76
C PRO A 109 -13.32 6.21 -2.47
N SER A 110 -14.51 6.60 -2.03
CA SER A 110 -15.25 5.89 -0.99
C SER A 110 -15.92 4.64 -1.57
N ALA A 111 -16.10 3.61 -0.72
CA ALA A 111 -16.85 2.42 -1.11
C ALA A 111 -18.32 2.80 -1.39
N PRO A 112 -18.86 2.61 -2.61
CA PRO A 112 -20.28 2.83 -2.86
C PRO A 112 -21.11 1.81 -2.10
N ARG A 113 -22.28 2.24 -1.61
CA ARG A 113 -23.32 1.34 -1.11
C ARG A 113 -24.14 0.84 -2.28
N LEU A 114 -24.21 -0.49 -2.43
CA LEU A 114 -25.14 -1.11 -3.37
C LEU A 114 -26.45 -1.43 -2.68
N GLU A 115 -27.51 -0.81 -3.16
CA GLU A 115 -28.88 -1.08 -2.75
C GLU A 115 -29.61 -1.85 -3.85
N TRP A 116 -30.30 -2.93 -3.47
CA TRP A 116 -31.06 -3.76 -4.39
C TRP A 116 -32.55 -3.51 -4.19
N LEU A 117 -33.25 -3.19 -5.28
CA LEU A 117 -34.70 -3.07 -5.29
C LEU A 117 -35.30 -4.41 -5.70
N GLY A 118 -36.08 -4.99 -4.81
CA GLY A 118 -36.90 -6.17 -5.09
C GLY A 118 -38.22 -5.80 -5.77
N GLU A 119 -39.08 -6.80 -5.95
CA GLU A 119 -40.44 -6.58 -6.44
C GLU A 119 -41.15 -5.52 -5.60
N HIS A 120 -41.88 -4.63 -6.27
CA HIS A 120 -42.57 -3.48 -5.66
C HIS A 120 -41.63 -2.41 -5.07
N SER A 121 -40.40 -2.29 -5.57
CA SER A 121 -39.42 -1.26 -5.14
C SER A 121 -39.05 -1.31 -3.65
N LYS A 122 -39.21 -2.48 -3.02
CA LYS A 122 -38.76 -2.68 -1.63
C LYS A 122 -37.27 -2.98 -1.61
N LEU A 123 -36.54 -2.31 -0.73
CA LEU A 123 -35.11 -2.58 -0.51
C LEU A 123 -34.92 -4.01 0.02
N ILE A 124 -34.05 -4.78 -0.63
CA ILE A 124 -33.63 -6.11 -0.18
C ILE A 124 -32.43 -5.94 0.77
N GLY A 125 -32.60 -6.33 2.04
CA GLY A 125 -31.61 -6.12 3.11
C GLY A 125 -30.38 -7.03 3.08
N HIS A 126 -30.24 -7.92 2.09
CA HIS A 126 -29.11 -8.84 1.98
C HIS A 126 -28.25 -8.48 0.77
N HIS A 127 -27.06 -7.92 1.01
CA HIS A 127 -26.08 -7.64 -0.04
C HIS A 127 -25.46 -8.96 -0.53
N LYS A 128 -25.93 -9.49 -1.66
CA LYS A 128 -25.32 -10.68 -2.29
C LYS A 128 -23.90 -10.39 -2.77
N HIS A 129 -23.61 -9.13 -3.16
CA HIS A 129 -22.32 -8.70 -3.70
C HIS A 129 -21.65 -7.65 -2.81
N ARG A 130 -20.37 -7.87 -2.48
CA ARG A 130 -19.48 -6.88 -1.84
C ARG A 130 -18.67 -6.14 -2.89
N LEU A 131 -18.26 -4.90 -2.60
CA LEU A 131 -17.22 -4.24 -3.39
C LEU A 131 -15.88 -4.93 -3.18
N LEU A 132 -15.19 -5.24 -4.27
CA LEU A 132 -13.82 -5.74 -4.24
C LEU A 132 -12.82 -4.66 -4.65
N SER A 133 -13.12 -3.91 -5.72
CA SER A 133 -12.22 -2.88 -6.21
C SER A 133 -12.92 -1.78 -6.99
N ILE A 134 -12.27 -0.61 -7.01
CA ILE A 134 -12.59 0.51 -7.89
C ILE A 134 -11.35 0.80 -8.73
N SER A 135 -11.50 0.86 -10.04
CA SER A 135 -10.41 1.17 -10.97
C SER A 135 -10.71 2.48 -11.70
N LEU A 136 -9.81 3.43 -11.60
CA LEU A 136 -9.89 4.72 -12.30
C LEU A 136 -9.07 4.65 -13.58
N PHE A 137 -9.72 4.95 -14.70
CA PHE A 137 -9.12 5.21 -16.00
C PHE A 137 -9.43 6.65 -16.41
N ARG A 138 -8.79 7.15 -17.46
CA ARG A 138 -9.01 8.54 -17.91
C ARG A 138 -10.41 8.83 -18.39
N ASP A 139 -11.06 7.84 -18.98
CA ASP A 139 -12.37 7.95 -19.62
C ASP A 139 -13.47 7.20 -18.85
N SER A 140 -13.11 6.41 -17.84
CA SER A 140 -14.04 5.52 -17.16
C SER A 140 -13.63 5.21 -15.72
N THR A 141 -14.64 4.91 -14.91
CA THR A 141 -14.48 4.30 -13.59
C THR A 141 -15.11 2.91 -13.63
N VAL A 142 -14.36 1.89 -13.23
CA VAL A 142 -14.82 0.49 -13.19
C VAL A 142 -14.94 0.03 -11.75
N PHE A 143 -16.13 -0.39 -11.36
CA PHE A 143 -16.41 -1.02 -10.08
C PHE A 143 -16.50 -2.52 -10.27
N PHE A 144 -15.86 -3.27 -9.38
CA PHE A 144 -15.90 -4.73 -9.38
C PHE A 144 -16.45 -5.23 -8.05
N PHE A 145 -17.50 -6.05 -8.13
CA PHE A 145 -18.17 -6.63 -6.99
C PHE A 145 -18.14 -8.16 -7.05
N THR A 146 -18.16 -8.81 -5.90
CA THR A 146 -18.11 -10.28 -5.79
C THR A 146 -19.08 -10.80 -4.74
N THR A 147 -19.62 -11.99 -4.94
CA THR A 147 -20.39 -12.71 -3.92
C THR A 147 -19.51 -13.57 -3.00
N ASP A 148 -18.23 -13.74 -3.33
CA ASP A 148 -17.33 -14.61 -2.57
C ASP A 148 -17.02 -14.04 -1.19
N SER A 149 -17.09 -14.91 -0.18
CA SER A 149 -16.85 -14.52 1.20
C SER A 149 -15.37 -14.21 1.50
N LEU A 150 -14.44 -14.81 0.77
CA LEU A 150 -13.00 -14.77 1.07
C LEU A 150 -12.18 -14.95 -0.22
N LEU A 151 -11.47 -13.91 -0.65
CA LEU A 151 -10.31 -14.12 -1.51
C LEU A 151 -9.21 -14.65 -0.62
N LYS A 152 -8.79 -15.91 -0.85
CA LYS A 152 -7.59 -16.44 -0.17
C LYS A 152 -6.43 -15.52 -0.54
N PRO A 153 -5.70 -14.95 0.44
CA PRO A 153 -4.53 -14.16 0.14
C PRO A 153 -3.56 -15.04 -0.65
N MET A 154 -3.12 -14.55 -1.80
CA MET A 154 -2.07 -15.22 -2.55
C MET A 154 -0.79 -15.12 -1.71
N PHE A 155 -0.20 -16.26 -1.35
CA PHE A 155 1.05 -16.29 -0.60
C PHE A 155 2.20 -16.05 -1.58
N TRP A 156 2.87 -14.92 -1.47
CA TRP A 156 4.01 -14.56 -2.32
C TRP A 156 5.37 -14.86 -1.64
N GLY A 157 5.34 -15.20 -0.36
CA GLY A 157 6.49 -15.34 0.52
C GLY A 157 6.43 -14.40 1.72
N GLU A 158 7.53 -14.30 2.46
CA GLU A 158 7.62 -13.53 3.71
C GLU A 158 8.32 -12.18 3.51
N PRO A 159 7.78 -11.06 4.03
CA PRO A 159 8.40 -9.75 3.90
C PRO A 159 9.76 -9.67 4.58
N ALA A 160 10.59 -8.72 4.16
CA ALA A 160 11.81 -8.40 4.89
C ALA A 160 11.43 -7.84 6.26
N ARG A 161 12.18 -8.22 7.29
CA ARG A 161 11.86 -7.85 8.68
C ARG A 161 13.11 -7.58 9.50
N PHE A 162 12.91 -6.81 10.56
CA PHE A 162 13.89 -6.70 11.63
C PHE A 162 13.73 -7.90 12.57
N ASN A 163 14.82 -8.62 12.80
CA ASN A 163 14.95 -9.77 13.70
C ASN A 163 15.52 -9.35 15.05
N GLY A 164 15.00 -8.25 15.58
CA GLY A 164 15.27 -7.72 16.91
C GLY A 164 14.03 -6.98 17.42
N ASN A 165 14.14 -6.31 18.56
CA ASN A 165 13.02 -5.55 19.13
C ASN A 165 13.00 -4.12 18.57
N LEU A 166 12.03 -3.81 17.70
CA LEU A 166 11.83 -2.45 17.17
C LEU A 166 11.63 -1.41 18.30
N GLY A 167 10.99 -1.79 19.41
CA GLY A 167 10.80 -0.93 20.58
C GLY A 167 12.10 -0.48 21.25
N LEU A 168 13.17 -1.26 21.13
CA LEU A 168 14.50 -0.82 21.61
C LEU A 168 15.09 0.26 20.69
N LEU A 169 14.87 0.17 19.38
CA LEU A 169 15.27 1.22 18.45
C LEU A 169 14.45 2.49 18.68
N GLU A 170 13.14 2.36 18.86
CA GLU A 170 12.23 3.47 19.21
C GLU A 170 12.70 4.18 20.49
N THR A 171 13.04 3.41 21.53
CA THR A 171 13.55 3.96 22.80
C THR A 171 14.89 4.66 22.60
N LYS A 172 15.81 4.07 21.84
CA LYS A 172 17.12 4.68 21.53
C LYS A 172 16.95 6.02 20.79
N ILE A 173 16.06 6.07 19.79
CA ILE A 173 15.80 7.30 19.02
C ILE A 173 15.13 8.34 19.93
N SER A 174 14.15 7.95 20.74
CA SER A 174 13.46 8.87 21.67
C SER A 174 14.45 9.52 22.63
N LYS A 175 15.34 8.73 23.24
CA LYS A 175 16.39 9.24 24.13
C LYS A 175 17.36 10.21 23.42
N LEU A 176 17.79 9.86 22.20
CA LEU A 176 18.65 10.74 21.41
C LEU A 176 17.93 12.05 21.04
N MET A 177 16.60 12.04 20.88
CA MET A 177 15.81 13.25 20.62
C MET A 177 15.67 14.14 21.85
N GLU A 178 15.55 13.57 23.06
CA GLU A 178 15.55 14.33 24.32
C GLU A 178 16.82 15.19 24.46
N ASP A 179 17.97 14.63 24.08
CA ASP A 179 19.27 15.31 24.18
C ASP A 179 19.40 16.54 23.26
N VAL A 180 18.61 16.63 22.17
CA VAL A 180 18.72 17.68 21.14
C VAL A 180 18.07 19.02 21.57
N HIS A 181 17.35 19.07 22.70
CA HIS A 181 16.74 20.32 23.25
C HIS A 181 16.02 21.19 22.20
N VAL A 182 15.16 20.58 21.37
CA VAL A 182 14.43 21.32 20.33
C VAL A 182 13.17 21.95 20.96
N GLU A 183 13.12 23.28 21.04
CA GLU A 183 12.06 24.10 21.69
C GLU A 183 10.72 24.18 20.93
N THR A 184 10.36 23.21 20.08
CA THR A 184 9.11 23.28 19.29
C THR A 184 8.28 22.01 19.43
N ASP A 185 6.96 22.08 19.27
CA ASP A 185 6.08 20.91 19.11
C ASP A 185 6.54 20.07 17.92
N ILE A 186 7.36 19.03 18.16
CA ILE A 186 8.03 18.24 17.11
C ILE A 186 7.18 17.03 16.70
N ASP A 187 5.97 17.26 16.20
CA ASP A 187 5.35 16.22 15.38
C ASP A 187 6.12 16.12 14.05
N SER A 188 6.99 15.11 13.95
CA SER A 188 7.76 14.85 12.73
C SER A 188 7.53 13.42 12.25
N ILE A 189 7.02 13.31 11.03
CA ILE A 189 6.80 12.03 10.35
C ILE A 189 7.77 11.93 9.19
N VAL A 190 8.51 10.83 9.13
CA VAL A 190 9.44 10.53 8.04
C VAL A 190 9.21 9.13 7.50
N VAL A 191 9.40 8.96 6.20
CA VAL A 191 9.42 7.64 5.55
C VAL A 191 10.70 7.53 4.74
N PHE A 192 11.50 6.51 5.05
CA PHE A 192 12.70 6.18 4.28
C PHE A 192 12.41 5.06 3.30
N ARG A 193 12.97 5.17 2.10
CA ARG A 193 13.22 4.03 1.22
C ARG A 193 14.52 3.37 1.64
N ALA A 194 14.53 2.05 1.72
CA ALA A 194 15.68 1.26 2.08
C ALA A 194 15.75 -0.02 1.23
N ILE A 195 16.91 -0.66 1.18
CA ILE A 195 17.14 -1.96 0.58
C ILE A 195 17.58 -2.92 1.69
N VAL A 196 16.88 -4.03 1.87
CA VAL A 196 17.38 -5.18 2.64
C VAL A 196 18.07 -6.11 1.65
N ILE A 197 19.39 -6.18 1.74
CA ILE A 197 20.25 -6.96 0.86
C ILE A 197 20.39 -8.36 1.42
N ALA A 198 20.08 -9.38 0.61
CA ALA A 198 20.28 -10.77 0.98
C ALA A 198 21.78 -11.12 0.91
N GLY A 199 22.32 -11.68 1.99
CA GLY A 199 23.67 -12.21 2.04
C GLY A 199 23.76 -13.64 1.47
N GLU A 200 24.98 -14.20 1.41
CA GLU A 200 25.16 -15.62 1.05
C GLU A 200 24.52 -16.54 2.09
N THR A 201 24.53 -16.10 3.35
CA THR A 201 23.81 -16.70 4.47
C THR A 201 22.86 -15.68 5.09
N ARG A 202 21.78 -16.15 5.74
CA ARG A 202 20.80 -15.28 6.43
C ARG A 202 21.42 -14.38 7.52
N ASN A 203 22.61 -14.74 8.02
CA ASN A 203 23.32 -13.97 9.04
C ASN A 203 24.05 -12.75 8.46
N GLN A 204 24.14 -12.64 7.13
CA GLN A 204 24.86 -11.57 6.42
C GLN A 204 23.90 -10.60 5.71
N ASP A 205 22.60 -10.76 5.89
CA ASP A 205 21.62 -9.82 5.37
C ASP A 205 21.90 -8.42 5.94
N LYS A 206 21.59 -7.34 5.22
CA LYS A 206 21.89 -5.98 5.72
C LYS A 206 20.90 -4.96 5.24
N LEU A 207 20.67 -3.93 6.05
CA LEU A 207 19.91 -2.76 5.64
C LEU A 207 20.83 -1.73 4.98
N GLN A 208 20.42 -1.23 3.83
CA GLN A 208 20.99 -0.04 3.21
C GLN A 208 19.88 1.00 3.08
N LEU A 209 19.98 2.09 3.82
CA LEU A 209 19.09 3.24 3.61
C LEU A 209 19.43 3.91 2.27
N ASP A 210 18.41 4.25 1.50
CA ASP A 210 18.54 4.83 0.17
C ASP A 210 18.23 6.33 0.22
N LYS A 211 16.96 6.71 0.42
CA LYS A 211 16.53 8.12 0.44
C LYS A 211 15.34 8.37 1.37
N LEU A 212 15.19 9.61 1.81
CA LEU A 212 13.98 10.10 2.46
C LEU A 212 12.89 10.34 1.38
N ILE A 213 11.77 9.62 1.46
CA ILE A 213 10.68 9.71 0.47
C ILE A 213 9.48 10.52 0.97
N TYR A 214 9.34 10.68 2.27
CA TYR A 214 8.32 11.53 2.92
C TYR A 214 8.91 12.21 4.15
N GLY A 215 8.44 13.43 4.45
CA GLY A 215 8.99 14.29 5.52
C GLY A 215 10.14 15.18 5.05
N GLU A 216 10.78 15.85 6.00
CA GLU A 216 11.89 16.79 5.78
C GLU A 216 13.19 16.31 6.44
N GLU A 217 14.32 16.83 5.96
CA GLU A 217 15.63 16.54 6.56
C GLU A 217 15.86 17.40 7.80
N THR A 218 15.52 16.83 8.97
CA THR A 218 15.62 17.47 10.28
C THR A 218 16.59 16.72 11.20
N ALA A 219 16.73 17.15 12.45
CA ALA A 219 17.47 16.37 13.45
C ALA A 219 16.86 14.96 13.63
N PHE A 220 15.53 14.87 13.63
CA PHE A 220 14.83 13.59 13.76
C PHE A 220 15.14 12.63 12.60
N SER A 221 15.04 13.07 11.35
CA SER A 221 15.36 12.21 10.18
C SER A 221 16.81 11.70 10.24
N LYS A 222 17.76 12.55 10.65
CA LYS A 222 19.18 12.21 10.79
C LYS A 222 19.41 11.18 11.88
N ILE A 223 18.79 11.34 13.06
CA ILE A 223 18.91 10.38 14.17
C ILE A 223 18.30 9.04 13.79
N VAL A 224 17.10 9.02 13.19
CA VAL A 224 16.48 7.78 12.71
C VAL A 224 17.39 7.08 11.70
N ARG A 225 17.93 7.82 10.72
CA ARG A 225 18.87 7.28 9.72
C ARG A 225 20.12 6.67 10.37
N GLN A 226 20.70 7.36 11.34
CA GLN A 226 21.88 6.88 12.06
C GLN A 226 21.58 5.60 12.85
N VAL A 227 20.52 5.60 13.67
CA VAL A 227 20.14 4.43 14.49
C VAL A 227 19.85 3.21 13.63
N LEU A 228 19.12 3.39 12.51
CA LEU A 228 18.84 2.31 11.57
C LEU A 228 20.13 1.80 10.90
N SER A 229 21.06 2.68 10.52
CA SER A 229 22.33 2.28 9.90
C SER A 229 23.23 1.51 10.87
N ASP A 230 23.23 1.87 12.15
CA ASP A 230 23.99 1.19 13.21
C ASP A 230 23.54 -0.27 13.43
N THR A 231 22.31 -0.61 13.05
CA THR A 231 21.79 -1.98 13.25
C THR A 231 22.53 -3.05 12.45
N ASN A 232 23.27 -2.67 11.41
CA ASN A 232 24.12 -3.58 10.65
C ASN A 232 25.36 -4.03 11.42
N ASN A 233 25.83 -3.21 12.36
CA ASN A 233 27.08 -3.45 13.10
C ASN A 233 26.84 -3.91 14.55
N ASN A 234 25.63 -3.68 15.08
CA ASN A 234 25.27 -3.91 16.49
C ASN A 234 24.25 -5.05 16.61
N SER A 235 24.68 -6.27 16.34
CA SER A 235 23.85 -7.46 16.52
C SER A 235 23.96 -8.04 17.92
N ASP A 236 22.85 -8.58 18.42
CA ASP A 236 22.79 -9.26 19.73
C ASP A 236 23.70 -10.50 19.78
N ARG A 237 24.16 -10.97 18.63
CA ARG A 237 25.16 -12.03 18.47
C ARG A 237 26.27 -11.53 17.56
N PRO A 238 27.56 -11.62 17.95
CA PRO A 238 28.67 -11.34 17.04
C PRO A 238 28.44 -12.09 15.71
N SER A 239 28.69 -11.41 14.58
CA SER A 239 28.55 -11.91 13.20
C SER A 239 27.16 -12.30 12.69
N HIS A 240 26.07 -11.88 13.36
CA HIS A 240 24.70 -12.06 12.84
C HIS A 240 24.09 -10.72 12.43
N SER A 241 23.20 -10.71 11.46
CA SER A 241 22.41 -9.51 11.13
C SER A 241 21.14 -9.45 11.97
N ASN A 242 20.75 -8.23 12.36
CA ASN A 242 19.41 -7.97 12.88
C ASN A 242 18.38 -7.81 11.76
N TRP A 243 18.77 -7.89 10.49
CA TRP A 243 17.86 -7.87 9.35
C TRP A 243 17.71 -9.27 8.77
N VAL A 244 16.49 -9.57 8.34
CA VAL A 244 16.18 -10.79 7.59
C VAL A 244 15.60 -10.35 6.26
N ALA A 245 16.26 -10.77 5.18
CA ALA A 245 15.81 -10.53 3.83
C ALA A 245 14.44 -11.18 3.58
N ALA A 246 13.67 -10.58 2.68
CA ALA A 246 12.42 -11.16 2.25
C ALA A 246 12.66 -12.53 1.59
N THR A 247 11.64 -13.38 1.58
CA THR A 247 11.70 -14.66 0.87
C THR A 247 10.57 -14.76 -0.16
N ASN A 248 10.81 -15.51 -1.23
CA ASN A 248 9.76 -15.85 -2.19
C ASN A 248 8.98 -17.10 -1.75
N VAL A 249 8.00 -17.53 -2.55
CA VAL A 249 7.21 -18.75 -2.34
C VAL A 249 8.04 -20.03 -2.16
N SER A 250 9.26 -20.06 -2.68
CA SER A 250 10.21 -21.17 -2.53
C SER A 250 11.18 -20.97 -1.35
N ALA A 251 10.88 -20.04 -0.44
CA ALA A 251 11.69 -19.66 0.71
C ALA A 251 13.12 -19.18 0.39
N ARG A 252 13.38 -18.79 -0.87
CA ARG A 252 14.69 -18.24 -1.28
C ARG A 252 14.80 -16.78 -0.85
N PRO A 253 15.86 -16.37 -0.14
CA PRO A 253 16.11 -14.96 0.21
C PRO A 253 16.17 -14.08 -1.03
N GLN A 254 15.68 -12.86 -0.93
CA GLN A 254 15.64 -11.88 -2.02
C GLN A 254 16.06 -10.49 -1.49
N THR A 255 17.00 -9.86 -2.19
CA THR A 255 17.27 -8.43 -1.99
C THR A 255 16.04 -7.63 -2.36
N THR A 256 15.57 -6.82 -1.43
CA THR A 256 14.24 -6.22 -1.48
C THR A 256 14.29 -4.77 -1.04
N ARG A 257 13.60 -3.88 -1.75
CA ARG A 257 13.39 -2.52 -1.24
C ARG A 257 12.18 -2.45 -0.32
N ILE A 258 12.27 -1.72 0.77
CA ILE A 258 11.19 -1.52 1.74
C ILE A 258 11.03 -0.03 2.07
N LYS A 259 9.86 0.33 2.59
CA LYS A 259 9.65 1.61 3.28
C LYS A 259 9.84 1.41 4.78
N ILE A 260 10.44 2.37 5.47
CA ILE A 260 10.51 2.39 6.93
C ILE A 260 9.85 3.67 7.39
N PHE A 261 8.75 3.54 8.13
CA PHE A 261 8.01 4.66 8.69
C PHE A 261 8.53 4.97 10.08
N ALA A 262 8.76 6.26 10.38
CA ALA A 262 9.06 6.73 11.71
C ALA A 262 8.24 7.97 12.05
N TRP A 263 7.70 8.02 13.26
CA TRP A 263 6.95 9.17 13.77
C TRP A 263 7.45 9.54 15.17
N LEU A 264 7.91 10.77 15.31
CA LEU A 264 8.11 11.42 16.60
C LEU A 264 6.79 12.03 17.04
N LYS A 265 6.21 11.49 18.11
CA LYS A 265 4.93 11.92 18.67
C LYS A 265 5.11 13.19 19.50
N PRO A 266 4.02 13.92 19.83
CA PRO A 266 4.11 15.15 20.64
C PRO A 266 4.70 14.91 22.03
N ASN A 267 4.58 13.70 22.57
CA ASN A 267 5.12 13.32 23.86
C ASN A 267 6.59 12.87 23.81
N GLY A 268 7.28 13.08 22.69
CA GLY A 268 8.68 12.71 22.50
C GLY A 268 8.92 11.23 22.20
N LEU A 269 7.89 10.37 22.28
CA LEU A 269 8.03 8.96 21.96
C LEU A 269 8.07 8.72 20.46
N VAL A 270 8.92 7.80 20.05
CA VAL A 270 9.05 7.40 18.65
C VAL A 270 8.26 6.13 18.37
N LYS A 271 7.63 6.07 17.20
CA LYS A 271 7.06 4.87 16.62
C LYS A 271 7.80 4.51 15.34
N LEU A 272 8.20 3.26 15.19
CA LEU A 272 8.73 2.68 13.96
C LEU A 272 7.75 1.63 13.44
N GLU A 273 7.50 1.65 12.14
CA GLU A 273 6.74 0.60 11.48
C GLU A 273 7.48 0.10 10.24
N LEU A 274 7.42 -1.22 10.07
CA LEU A 274 7.90 -1.92 8.88
C LEU A 274 6.71 -2.50 8.12
N PRO A 275 6.86 -2.74 6.82
CA PRO A 275 5.84 -3.40 6.03
C PRO A 275 5.56 -4.82 6.52
N SER A 276 4.29 -5.18 6.63
CA SER A 276 3.86 -6.54 6.98
C SER A 276 3.57 -7.43 5.78
N LYS A 277 3.66 -6.88 4.56
CA LYS A 277 3.32 -7.54 3.31
C LYS A 277 4.48 -7.51 2.33
N LEU A 278 4.72 -8.63 1.65
CA LEU A 278 5.71 -8.74 0.58
C LEU A 278 5.38 -7.84 -0.61
N GLN A 279 4.13 -7.42 -0.78
CA GLN A 279 3.76 -6.52 -1.89
C GLN A 279 4.23 -5.08 -1.64
N ASN A 280 4.55 -4.73 -0.38
CA ASN A 280 5.03 -3.41 0.00
C ASN A 280 6.53 -3.22 -0.28
N TRP A 281 6.98 -3.81 -1.39
CA TRP A 281 8.28 -3.50 -1.93
C TRP A 281 8.14 -2.13 -2.58
N THR A 282 9.04 -1.19 -2.29
CA THR A 282 9.00 0.10 -2.98
C THR A 282 9.35 -0.14 -4.44
N GLY A 283 8.32 -0.32 -5.26
CA GLY A 283 8.41 -0.38 -6.72
C GLY A 283 8.75 0.98 -7.31
N ASP A 284 9.89 1.53 -6.88
CA ASP A 284 10.49 2.73 -7.46
C ASP A 284 11.47 2.40 -8.58
#